data_AF-A0A6A1QEN4-F1
#
_entry.id   AF-A0A6A1QEN4-F1
#
_cell.length_a   1.000
_cell.length_b   1.000
_cell.length_c   1.000
_cell.angle_alpha   90.00
_cell.angle_beta   90.00
_cell.angle_gamma   90.00
#
_symmetry.space_group_name_H-M   'P 1'
#
loop_
_entity.id
_entity.type
_entity.pdbx_description
1 polymer ?
#
loop_
_entity_poly.entity_id
_entity_poly.type
_entity_poly.pdbx_seq_one_letter_code
_entity_poly.pdbx_strand_id
1 'polypeptide(L)'
;MPLDNLLIEPSPANTSHSSPKSQIFPNKGDTRMKGRDPVLQRDCSYTEERRHEKNKMHVGVRGTARDSFHLVQKTLGVCTSALLSEALKGLLCLLAQLHESHGKGSMGVSLAAAAVCTDSVAVIGLTRRLDILELLEKRVKSRFSHWQIHLMNSFGFPQYLKIFKEQLSLSAVLPDKIFAEKRNEKVQSLSEDRSVQEVLQKHFNVSKNLRSLHMLLRLALNRITPSQPFMTAADLTEANQQCSVDSKANIVRGLSVLEICLIIAMKHLNDIYEEKPFNFQMVYNEFQKFVQRRTHSVYNFEKPVVMKAFEHLQQLELIRPLERTSVNAQREYQLMKLLLDNTQIMNALQKYPNCPTDVRQWATSSLNWL
;
A
#
# COMPACT_ATOMS: atom_id res chain seq x y z
N MET A 1 36.25 9.92 -42.95
CA MET A 1 36.14 10.95 -44.00
C MET A 1 36.28 10.30 -45.36
N PRO A 2 35.64 10.80 -46.43
CA PRO A 2 34.71 11.95 -46.53
C PRO A 2 33.26 11.49 -46.81
N LEU A 3 32.19 12.16 -46.36
CA LEU A 3 31.64 13.50 -46.68
C LEU A 3 30.92 13.56 -48.04
N ASP A 4 29.60 13.84 -48.01
CA ASP A 4 28.93 15.05 -48.57
C ASP A 4 27.41 14.79 -48.65
N ASN A 5 26.55 15.39 -47.79
CA ASN A 5 26.00 16.74 -47.78
C ASN A 5 25.30 17.19 -49.08
N LEU A 6 23.98 17.43 -48.98
CA LEU A 6 23.28 18.49 -49.72
C LEU A 6 21.95 18.86 -49.02
N LEU A 7 22.03 19.96 -48.26
CA LEU A 7 20.95 20.91 -48.00
C LEU A 7 20.61 21.66 -49.29
N ILE A 8 19.37 22.15 -49.43
CA ILE A 8 18.96 23.45 -50.04
C ILE A 8 17.42 23.59 -49.90
N GLU A 9 16.98 24.55 -49.06
CA GLU A 9 15.71 25.33 -49.17
C GLU A 9 15.83 26.38 -50.31
N PRO A 10 14.87 27.30 -50.68
CA PRO A 10 13.58 27.72 -50.08
C PRO A 10 12.41 28.07 -51.06
N SER A 11 11.23 28.42 -50.47
CA SER A 11 10.09 29.33 -50.83
C SER A 11 9.94 29.96 -52.26
N PRO A 12 8.73 30.39 -52.75
CA PRO A 12 7.77 31.28 -52.05
C PRO A 12 6.24 31.20 -52.38
N ALA A 13 5.43 31.90 -51.54
CA ALA A 13 4.20 32.69 -51.76
C ALA A 13 3.05 32.17 -52.69
N ASN A 14 1.74 32.30 -52.42
CA ASN A 14 1.02 33.47 -51.90
C ASN A 14 -0.46 33.15 -51.54
N THR A 15 -0.95 33.81 -50.48
CA THR A 15 -2.31 34.38 -50.23
C THR A 15 -3.61 33.58 -50.40
N SER A 16 -4.38 33.43 -49.32
CA SER A 16 -5.61 34.25 -49.09
C SER A 16 -6.28 34.00 -47.72
N HIS A 17 -6.54 35.13 -47.04
CA HIS A 17 -7.68 35.46 -46.18
C HIS A 17 -8.24 34.45 -45.15
N SER A 18 -7.98 34.70 -43.86
CA SER A 18 -8.87 35.43 -42.93
C SER A 18 -8.59 35.02 -41.47
N SER A 19 -8.08 35.98 -40.70
CA SER A 19 -7.78 35.86 -39.27
C SER A 19 -8.94 36.47 -38.43
N PRO A 20 -8.81 36.64 -37.10
CA PRO A 20 -9.48 35.82 -36.10
C PRO A 20 -10.55 36.60 -35.32
N LYS A 21 -11.46 35.91 -34.63
CA LYS A 21 -12.29 36.53 -33.59
C LYS A 21 -11.97 35.94 -32.22
N SER A 22 -11.02 36.59 -31.56
CA SER A 22 -11.01 36.81 -30.12
C SER A 22 -12.14 37.81 -29.77
N GLN A 23 -12.94 37.53 -28.75
CA GLN A 23 -13.85 38.51 -28.16
C GLN A 23 -13.46 38.77 -26.70
N ILE A 24 -13.02 40.00 -26.45
CA ILE A 24 -12.88 40.69 -25.16
C ILE A 24 -13.73 41.96 -25.31
N PHE A 25 -14.83 42.04 -24.52
CA PHE A 25 -15.51 43.23 -23.96
C PHE A 25 -16.00 44.35 -24.94
N PRO A 26 -16.63 45.47 -24.50
CA PRO A 26 -17.58 45.80 -23.40
C PRO A 26 -18.76 46.69 -23.93
N ASN A 27 -19.33 47.51 -23.02
CA ASN A 27 -20.09 48.77 -23.22
C ASN A 27 -21.60 48.63 -23.42
N LYS A 28 -22.47 49.57 -23.03
CA LYS A 28 -22.54 50.74 -22.12
C LYS A 28 -23.98 51.26 -22.37
N GLY A 29 -24.55 52.04 -21.44
CA GLY A 29 -25.67 52.92 -21.78
C GLY A 29 -26.87 52.74 -20.85
N ASP A 30 -26.86 53.37 -19.69
CA ASP A 30 -27.54 54.66 -19.43
C ASP A 30 -29.07 54.56 -19.48
N THR A 31 -29.72 54.58 -18.31
CA THR A 31 -30.94 55.36 -18.15
C THR A 31 -31.14 55.76 -16.70
N ARG A 32 -31.67 56.96 -16.57
CA ARG A 32 -31.57 57.92 -15.47
C ARG A 32 -32.95 58.04 -14.80
N MET A 33 -32.93 58.55 -13.57
CA MET A 33 -33.94 59.42 -12.92
C MET A 33 -34.96 58.84 -11.91
N LYS A 34 -34.89 59.49 -10.73
CA LYS A 34 -35.93 59.90 -9.73
C LYS A 34 -36.28 58.91 -8.60
N GLY A 35 -36.27 59.29 -7.32
CA GLY A 35 -35.92 60.57 -6.69
C GLY A 35 -36.17 60.59 -5.17
N ARG A 36 -35.53 61.57 -4.50
CA ARG A 36 -35.85 62.27 -3.23
C ARG A 36 -36.05 61.46 -1.93
N ASP A 37 -35.01 61.45 -1.08
CA ASP A 37 -34.86 62.08 0.26
C ASP A 37 -36.07 62.34 1.19
N PRO A 38 -35.87 62.58 2.51
CA PRO A 38 -34.83 62.11 3.46
C PRO A 38 -35.44 61.73 4.85
N VAL A 39 -34.61 61.46 5.88
CA VAL A 39 -34.65 62.06 7.24
C VAL A 39 -33.91 61.20 8.30
N LEU A 40 -32.86 61.81 8.88
CA LEU A 40 -32.19 61.61 10.20
C LEU A 40 -31.54 60.23 10.48
N GLN A 41 -30.31 60.10 10.99
CA GLN A 41 -29.64 60.92 12.00
C GLN A 41 -28.14 60.51 12.13
N ARG A 42 -27.27 61.53 12.08
CA ARG A 42 -25.98 61.74 12.78
C ARG A 42 -24.89 60.67 12.82
N ASP A 43 -23.71 61.13 12.39
CA ASP A 43 -22.36 60.65 12.65
C ASP A 43 -22.10 60.27 14.13
N CYS A 44 -21.39 59.17 14.36
CA CYS A 44 -19.98 59.23 14.74
C CYS A 44 -19.36 57.82 14.82
N SER A 45 -18.19 57.71 14.20
CA SER A 45 -17.17 56.66 14.27
C SER A 45 -16.94 56.06 15.66
N TYR A 46 -16.76 54.73 15.74
CA TYR A 46 -15.53 54.11 16.27
C TYR A 46 -15.47 52.62 15.84
N THR A 47 -14.27 52.23 15.45
CA THR A 47 -13.77 50.94 14.96
C THR A 47 -13.89 49.79 15.98
N GLU A 48 -14.10 48.55 15.54
CA GLU A 48 -13.17 47.42 15.80
C GLU A 48 -13.63 46.08 15.20
N GLU A 49 -12.63 45.27 14.88
CA GLU A 49 -12.58 44.18 13.93
C GLU A 49 -13.24 42.88 14.42
N ARG A 50 -13.95 42.18 13.53
CA ARG A 50 -14.16 40.72 13.65
C ARG A 50 -13.51 40.01 12.46
N ARG A 51 -12.27 39.54 12.66
CA ARG A 51 -11.67 38.51 11.82
C ARG A 51 -12.15 37.14 12.26
N HIS A 52 -12.83 36.44 11.36
CA HIS A 52 -13.02 35.00 11.41
C HIS A 52 -11.67 34.31 11.19
N GLU A 53 -11.12 33.67 12.23
CA GLU A 53 -9.93 32.84 12.09
C GLU A 53 -10.30 31.36 12.28
N LYS A 54 -10.47 30.66 11.15
CA LYS A 54 -10.54 29.18 11.10
C LYS A 54 -9.12 28.65 11.24
N ASN A 55 -8.66 28.41 12.47
CA ASN A 55 -7.36 27.78 12.70
C ASN A 55 -7.39 26.27 12.40
N LYS A 56 -7.03 25.90 11.16
CA LYS A 56 -6.47 24.59 10.83
C LYS A 56 -5.01 24.59 11.30
N MET A 57 -4.72 24.02 12.46
CA MET A 57 -3.32 23.74 12.83
C MET A 57 -2.83 22.50 12.07
N HIS A 58 -1.94 22.73 11.11
CA HIS A 58 -1.03 21.72 10.59
C HIS A 58 0.16 21.62 11.55
N VAL A 59 0.15 20.64 12.46
CA VAL A 59 1.32 20.35 13.29
C VAL A 59 2.15 19.29 12.56
N GLY A 60 3.27 19.70 11.98
CA GLY A 60 4.27 18.80 11.43
C GLY A 60 4.99 18.05 12.54
N VAL A 61 4.42 16.95 13.02
CA VAL A 61 5.08 16.07 13.99
C VAL A 61 6.03 15.12 13.24
N ARG A 62 7.34 15.35 13.37
CA ARG A 62 8.35 14.32 13.06
C ARG A 62 8.31 13.28 14.17
N GLY A 63 7.76 12.10 13.89
CA GLY A 63 7.77 10.99 14.84
C GLY A 63 7.22 9.74 14.18
N THR A 64 7.98 8.64 14.30
CA THR A 64 7.60 7.37 13.68
C THR A 64 6.40 6.77 14.43
N ALA A 65 5.46 6.10 13.74
CA ALA A 65 4.24 5.56 14.36
C ALA A 65 4.47 4.42 15.39
N ARG A 66 5.73 4.04 15.65
CA ARG A 66 6.12 3.17 16.77
C ARG A 66 6.76 3.97 17.91
N ASP A 67 7.45 5.07 17.56
CA ASP A 67 7.80 6.09 18.53
C ASP A 67 6.54 6.80 19.04
N SER A 68 5.45 6.97 18.29
CA SER A 68 4.24 7.60 18.84
C SER A 68 3.62 6.82 20.02
N PHE A 69 3.83 5.51 20.14
CA PHE A 69 3.38 4.78 21.34
C PHE A 69 4.33 5.01 22.52
N HIS A 70 5.64 4.97 22.28
CA HIS A 70 6.66 5.12 23.32
C HIS A 70 7.00 6.58 23.67
N LEU A 71 6.74 7.52 22.77
CA LEU A 71 6.86 8.98 22.82
C LEU A 71 5.56 9.57 23.34
N VAL A 72 4.37 9.01 23.08
CA VAL A 72 3.21 9.36 23.91
C VAL A 72 3.47 8.89 25.34
N GLN A 73 3.98 7.67 25.57
CA GLN A 73 4.37 7.24 26.92
C GLN A 73 5.55 8.01 27.54
N LYS A 74 6.57 8.42 26.78
CA LYS A 74 7.75 9.16 27.29
C LYS A 74 7.54 10.68 27.32
N THR A 75 6.82 11.26 26.38
CA THR A 75 6.47 12.68 26.39
C THR A 75 5.37 12.94 27.42
N LEU A 76 4.37 12.05 27.60
CA LEU A 76 3.57 12.09 28.82
C LEU A 76 4.41 11.70 30.06
N GLY A 77 5.30 10.71 29.98
CA GLY A 77 6.16 10.26 31.09
C GLY A 77 7.22 11.26 31.59
N VAL A 78 7.60 12.24 30.77
CA VAL A 78 8.57 13.30 31.11
C VAL A 78 7.86 14.63 31.38
N CYS A 79 6.71 14.90 30.75
CA CYS A 79 5.83 15.99 31.19
C CYS A 79 5.13 15.67 32.53
N THR A 80 5.05 14.39 32.93
CA THR A 80 4.46 13.95 34.21
C THR A 80 5.33 14.19 35.43
N SER A 81 6.64 14.43 35.30
CA SER A 81 7.49 14.65 36.48
C SER A 81 7.65 16.13 36.88
N ALA A 82 7.45 17.08 35.96
CA ALA A 82 7.70 18.51 36.23
C ALA A 82 6.46 19.42 36.18
N LEU A 83 5.39 19.03 35.48
CA LEU A 83 4.14 19.83 35.37
C LEU A 83 2.96 19.23 36.13
N LEU A 84 3.13 18.05 36.74
CA LEU A 84 2.05 17.28 37.35
C LEU A 84 2.00 17.42 38.88
N SER A 85 2.79 18.34 39.45
CA SER A 85 2.73 18.64 40.88
C SER A 85 1.51 19.47 41.29
N GLU A 86 0.77 20.11 40.37
CA GLU A 86 -0.20 21.13 40.83
C GLU A 86 -1.52 21.31 40.06
N ALA A 87 -1.88 20.51 39.03
CA ALA A 87 -3.04 20.90 38.21
C ALA A 87 -4.07 19.86 37.72
N LEU A 88 -3.90 18.54 37.82
CA LEU A 88 -4.84 17.62 37.12
C LEU A 88 -5.33 16.45 37.98
N LYS A 89 -6.46 16.68 38.66
CA LYS A 89 -7.41 15.65 39.10
C LYS A 89 -8.25 15.10 37.93
N GLY A 90 -7.64 14.85 36.76
CA GLY A 90 -8.34 14.46 35.54
C GLY A 90 -8.03 13.02 35.12
N LEU A 91 -9.06 12.23 34.81
CA LEU A 91 -8.94 10.85 34.34
C LEU A 91 -8.70 10.82 32.82
N LEU A 92 -7.60 10.20 32.35
CA LEU A 92 -7.31 10.05 30.91
C LEU A 92 -7.70 8.66 30.41
N CYS A 93 -8.67 8.58 29.50
CA CYS A 93 -9.14 7.33 28.88
C CYS A 93 -8.61 7.19 27.45
N LEU A 94 -7.76 6.19 27.21
CA LEU A 94 -7.22 5.85 25.88
C LEU A 94 -8.02 4.68 25.28
N LEU A 95 -8.72 4.94 24.16
CA LEU A 95 -9.42 3.90 23.40
C LEU A 95 -8.65 3.63 22.11
N ALA A 96 -7.86 2.55 22.13
CA ALA A 96 -7.20 2.04 20.94
C ALA A 96 -8.18 1.17 20.13
N GLN A 97 -8.21 1.35 18.81
CA GLN A 97 -8.93 0.47 17.88
C GLN A 97 -10.46 0.62 17.94
N LEU A 98 -10.95 1.84 17.67
CA LEU A 98 -12.36 2.11 17.36
C LEU A 98 -12.75 1.39 16.06
N HIS A 99 -12.97 0.08 16.14
CA HIS A 99 -13.50 -0.75 15.07
C HIS A 99 -14.84 -1.32 15.53
N GLU A 100 -15.87 -1.17 14.70
CA GLU A 100 -17.22 -1.63 14.99
C GLU A 100 -17.28 -3.15 15.10
N SER A 101 -17.78 -3.65 16.24
CA SER A 101 -18.82 -4.70 16.32
C SER A 101 -19.05 -5.14 17.76
N HIS A 102 -19.21 -4.19 18.69
CA HIS A 102 -20.02 -4.50 19.87
C HIS A 102 -21.46 -4.19 19.51
N GLY A 103 -22.33 -5.21 19.62
CA GLY A 103 -23.76 -5.14 19.30
C GLY A 103 -24.39 -3.84 19.79
N LYS A 104 -25.31 -3.30 18.98
CA LYS A 104 -26.04 -2.03 19.15
C LYS A 104 -25.97 -1.48 20.59
N GLY A 105 -24.97 -0.62 20.86
CA GLY A 105 -24.97 0.24 22.04
C GLY A 105 -23.82 0.09 23.04
N SER A 106 -23.10 -1.03 23.15
CA SER A 106 -22.17 -1.20 24.29
C SER A 106 -20.98 -0.20 24.29
N MET A 107 -20.39 0.08 23.13
CA MET A 107 -19.24 1.01 23.06
C MET A 107 -19.66 2.47 23.22
N GLY A 108 -20.87 2.82 22.72
CA GLY A 108 -21.47 4.13 22.93
C GLY A 108 -21.87 4.38 24.39
N VAL A 109 -22.27 3.33 25.13
CA VAL A 109 -22.63 3.41 26.55
C VAL A 109 -21.40 3.63 27.43
N SER A 110 -20.25 2.98 27.16
CA SER A 110 -19.01 3.24 27.92
C SER A 110 -18.41 4.63 27.66
N LEU A 111 -18.45 5.12 26.40
CA LEU A 111 -18.01 6.49 26.07
C LEU A 111 -18.93 7.55 26.67
N ALA A 112 -20.25 7.32 26.69
CA ALA A 112 -21.21 8.25 27.28
C ALA A 112 -21.16 8.23 28.82
N ALA A 113 -20.93 7.08 29.46
CA ALA A 113 -20.81 6.99 30.91
C ALA A 113 -19.57 7.71 31.46
N ALA A 114 -18.43 7.64 30.75
CA ALA A 114 -17.22 8.36 31.13
C ALA A 114 -17.36 9.89 30.98
N ALA A 115 -18.16 10.36 30.01
CA ALA A 115 -18.42 11.79 29.80
C ALA A 115 -19.47 12.39 30.75
N VAL A 116 -20.14 11.57 31.57
CA VAL A 116 -21.14 11.99 32.56
C VAL A 116 -20.54 12.10 33.97
N CYS A 117 -19.32 11.61 34.20
CA CYS A 117 -18.61 11.86 35.46
C CYS A 117 -18.23 13.34 35.55
N THR A 118 -18.53 13.97 36.69
CA THR A 118 -18.33 15.40 37.00
C THR A 118 -16.86 15.82 37.17
N ASP A 119 -15.91 14.92 36.93
CA ASP A 119 -14.48 15.18 36.96
C ASP A 119 -13.92 15.33 35.54
N SER A 120 -12.77 15.98 35.39
CA SER A 120 -12.17 16.30 34.09
C SER A 120 -11.68 15.04 33.35
N VAL A 121 -12.55 14.42 32.55
CA VAL A 121 -12.23 13.23 31.74
C VAL A 121 -11.84 13.62 30.32
N ALA A 122 -10.69 13.12 29.85
CA ALA A 122 -10.25 13.26 28.45
C ALA A 122 -10.31 11.89 27.74
N VAL A 123 -11.00 11.83 26.59
CA VAL A 123 -11.11 10.61 25.78
C VAL A 123 -10.34 10.77 24.48
N ILE A 124 -9.33 9.91 24.26
CA ILE A 124 -8.52 9.90 23.05
C ILE A 124 -8.81 8.61 22.27
N GLY A 125 -9.39 8.77 21.07
CA GLY A 125 -9.66 7.68 20.15
C GLY A 125 -8.59 7.56 19.06
N LEU A 126 -8.07 6.36 18.84
CA LEU A 126 -7.13 6.06 17.75
C LEU A 126 -7.82 5.21 16.69
N THR A 127 -7.86 5.71 15.45
CA THR A 127 -8.44 5.01 14.30
C THR A 127 -7.61 5.19 13.03
N ARG A 128 -7.71 4.21 12.12
CA ARG A 128 -7.17 4.30 10.76
C ARG A 128 -8.24 4.68 9.71
N ARG A 129 -9.50 4.70 10.13
CA ARG A 129 -10.66 5.02 9.28
C ARG A 129 -10.86 6.54 9.26
N LEU A 130 -10.90 7.11 8.06
CA LEU A 130 -11.17 8.53 7.85
C LEU A 130 -12.68 8.85 7.99
N ASP A 131 -13.53 7.84 7.76
CA ASP A 131 -15.00 7.90 7.80
C ASP A 131 -15.60 7.65 9.20
N ILE A 132 -14.78 7.67 10.25
CA ILE A 132 -15.22 7.30 11.61
C ILE A 132 -16.43 8.10 12.12
N LEU A 133 -16.54 9.38 11.76
CA LEU A 133 -17.67 10.23 12.17
C LEU A 133 -19.02 9.83 11.55
N GLU A 134 -19.02 9.04 10.47
CA GLU A 134 -20.23 8.56 9.81
C GLU A 134 -20.76 7.27 10.45
N LEU A 135 -19.86 6.50 11.06
CA LEU A 135 -20.18 5.26 11.79
C LEU A 135 -20.76 5.52 13.18
N LEU A 136 -20.52 6.71 13.73
CA LEU A 136 -21.04 7.07 15.04
C LEU A 136 -22.55 7.29 14.99
N GLU A 137 -23.27 6.61 15.89
CA GLU A 137 -24.69 6.85 16.14
C GLU A 137 -24.92 8.35 16.48
N LYS A 138 -26.04 8.92 16.00
CA LYS A 138 -26.34 10.37 16.13
C LYS A 138 -26.13 10.92 17.54
N ARG A 139 -26.54 10.18 18.58
CA ARG A 139 -26.41 10.59 20.00
C ARG A 139 -24.97 10.62 20.54
N VAL A 140 -24.07 9.87 19.92
CA VAL A 140 -22.62 9.85 20.26
C VAL A 140 -21.92 10.93 19.45
N LYS A 141 -22.23 11.03 18.15
CA LYS A 141 -21.71 12.08 17.26
C LYS A 141 -21.98 13.48 17.80
N SER A 142 -23.17 13.72 18.36
CA SER A 142 -23.55 15.00 18.96
C SER A 142 -22.76 15.36 20.23
N ARG A 143 -22.24 14.38 20.96
CA ARG A 143 -21.47 14.58 22.20
C ARG A 143 -19.95 14.54 21.97
N PHE A 144 -19.52 14.16 20.78
CA PHE A 144 -18.12 14.05 20.43
C PHE A 144 -17.57 15.43 20.02
N SER A 145 -16.50 15.86 20.68
CA SER A 145 -15.77 17.07 20.24
C SER A 145 -15.21 16.84 18.83
N HIS A 146 -15.46 17.76 17.91
CA HIS A 146 -14.99 17.67 16.51
C HIS A 146 -13.47 17.87 16.32
N TRP A 147 -12.70 17.74 17.39
CA TRP A 147 -11.25 17.88 17.36
C TRP A 147 -10.63 16.61 16.76
N GLN A 148 -10.08 16.74 15.56
CA GLN A 148 -9.47 15.65 14.82
C GLN A 148 -8.02 15.96 14.51
N ILE A 149 -7.12 15.11 15.00
CA ILE A 149 -5.69 15.19 14.71
C ILE A 149 -5.37 14.15 13.64
N HIS A 150 -5.02 14.62 12.44
CA HIS A 150 -4.66 13.77 11.32
C HIS A 150 -3.13 13.59 11.29
N LEU A 151 -2.68 12.37 11.58
CA LEU A 151 -1.27 11.99 11.47
C LEU A 151 -1.00 11.42 10.08
N MET A 152 -0.71 12.30 9.13
CA MET A 152 -0.39 11.93 7.74
C MET A 152 1.11 11.94 7.51
N ASN A 153 1.62 10.96 6.76
CA ASN A 153 3.02 10.91 6.37
C ASN A 153 3.29 11.87 5.20
N SER A 154 3.54 13.14 5.51
CA SER A 154 3.79 14.22 4.54
C SER A 154 5.27 14.45 4.21
N PHE A 155 6.12 13.44 4.39
CA PHE A 155 7.56 13.55 4.15
C PHE A 155 7.98 13.06 2.76
N GLY A 156 9.05 13.66 2.22
CA GLY A 156 9.69 13.27 0.97
C GLY A 156 10.79 12.23 1.18
N PHE A 157 11.40 11.78 0.08
CA PHE A 157 12.50 10.82 0.11
C PHE A 157 13.74 11.31 0.88
N PRO A 158 14.16 12.60 0.81
CA PRO A 158 15.29 13.08 1.61
C PRO A 158 15.05 12.96 3.12
N GLN A 159 13.83 13.23 3.58
CA GLN A 159 13.46 13.01 4.98
C GLN A 159 13.40 11.53 5.33
N TYR A 160 12.98 10.67 4.40
CA TYR A 160 12.99 9.22 4.59
C TYR A 160 14.41 8.67 4.78
N LEU A 161 15.39 9.16 4.02
CA LEU A 161 16.82 8.84 4.21
C LEU A 161 17.33 9.33 5.58
N LYS A 162 16.87 10.50 6.03
CA LYS A 162 17.19 10.99 7.38
C LYS A 162 16.64 10.06 8.47
N ILE A 163 15.39 9.59 8.33
CA ILE A 163 14.79 8.63 9.27
C ILE A 163 15.56 7.31 9.25
N PHE A 164 15.93 6.80 8.07
CA PHE A 164 16.77 5.59 7.94
C PHE A 164 18.06 5.71 8.76
N LYS A 165 18.75 6.85 8.66
CA LYS A 165 19.96 7.11 9.46
C LYS A 165 19.66 7.16 10.96
N GLU A 166 18.68 7.97 11.35
CA GLU A 166 18.30 8.14 12.77
C GLU A 166 17.92 6.81 13.43
N GLN A 167 17.29 5.89 12.71
CA GLN A 167 16.89 4.58 13.23
C GLN A 167 18.04 3.57 13.37
N LEU A 168 19.14 3.75 12.64
CA LEU A 168 20.32 2.86 12.70
C LEU A 168 21.45 3.41 13.56
N SER A 169 21.49 4.74 13.74
CA SER A 169 22.46 5.44 14.57
C SER A 169 22.29 5.09 16.04
N LEU A 170 23.42 4.94 16.72
CA LEU A 170 23.48 4.70 18.15
C LEU A 170 23.52 6.01 18.93
N SER A 171 22.87 6.02 20.10
CA SER A 171 22.85 7.16 21.01
C SER A 171 24.22 7.36 21.69
N ALA A 172 24.60 8.62 21.89
CA ALA A 172 25.83 9.03 22.57
C ALA A 172 25.88 8.66 24.07
N VAL A 173 24.77 8.15 24.63
CA VAL A 173 24.67 7.71 26.04
C VAL A 173 25.28 6.32 26.25
N LEU A 174 25.66 5.62 25.17
CA LEU A 174 26.23 4.28 25.29
C LEU A 174 27.64 4.29 25.92
N PRO A 175 28.01 3.24 26.69
CA PRO A 175 29.31 3.17 27.37
C PRO A 175 30.50 3.20 26.39
N ASP A 176 30.37 2.52 25.25
CA ASP A 176 31.41 2.45 24.22
C ASP A 176 31.18 3.50 23.13
N LYS A 177 31.78 4.68 23.35
CA LYS A 177 31.68 5.82 22.43
C LYS A 177 32.41 5.59 21.11
N ILE A 178 33.57 4.92 21.14
CA ILE A 178 34.40 4.68 19.95
C ILE A 178 33.64 3.78 18.97
N PHE A 179 33.02 2.71 19.49
CA PHE A 179 32.18 1.86 18.66
C PHE A 179 30.95 2.58 18.12
N ALA A 180 30.29 3.39 18.96
CA ALA A 180 29.12 4.16 18.55
C ALA A 180 29.44 5.16 17.42
N GLU A 181 30.55 5.89 17.53
CA GLU A 181 31.03 6.83 16.50
C GLU A 181 31.34 6.09 15.19
N LYS A 182 32.14 5.02 15.26
CA LYS A 182 32.51 4.21 14.09
C LYS A 182 31.29 3.61 13.38
N ARG A 183 30.28 3.16 14.15
CA ARG A 183 29.02 2.66 13.57
C ARG A 183 28.23 3.78 12.92
N ASN A 184 28.13 4.94 13.54
CA ASN A 184 27.40 6.09 13.01
C ASN A 184 28.04 6.61 11.71
N GLU A 185 29.36 6.66 11.63
CA GLU A 185 30.10 6.95 10.39
C GLU A 185 29.78 5.93 9.30
N LYS A 186 29.76 4.64 9.65
CA LYS A 186 29.42 3.59 8.67
C LYS A 186 27.99 3.72 8.17
N VAL A 187 27.02 4.02 9.05
CA VAL A 187 25.62 4.28 8.69
C VAL A 187 25.51 5.50 7.76
N GLN A 188 26.28 6.56 8.02
CA GLN A 188 26.33 7.72 7.13
C GLN A 188 26.83 7.32 5.74
N SER A 189 27.94 6.59 5.65
CA SER A 189 28.46 6.09 4.36
C SER A 189 27.45 5.19 3.63
N LEU A 190 26.71 4.37 4.37
CA LEU A 190 25.66 3.51 3.81
C LEU A 190 24.49 4.32 3.22
N SER A 191 24.17 5.47 3.82
CA SER A 191 23.08 6.32 3.34
C SER A 191 23.40 7.02 2.02
N GLU A 192 24.69 7.16 1.71
CA GLU A 192 25.21 7.80 0.49
C GLU A 192 25.44 6.77 -0.64
N ASP A 193 25.45 5.47 -0.30
CA ASP A 193 25.59 4.39 -1.27
C ASP A 193 24.39 4.35 -2.23
N ARG A 194 24.69 4.35 -3.53
CA ARG A 194 23.69 4.35 -4.61
C ARG A 194 22.78 3.12 -4.56
N SER A 195 23.33 1.94 -4.31
CA SER A 195 22.55 0.69 -4.27
C SER A 195 21.57 0.70 -3.09
N VAL A 196 21.99 1.25 -1.94
CA VAL A 196 21.13 1.43 -0.76
C VAL A 196 20.03 2.45 -1.06
N GLN A 197 20.35 3.57 -1.69
CA GLN A 197 19.35 4.57 -2.06
C GLN A 197 18.33 4.01 -3.06
N GLU A 198 18.75 3.20 -4.03
CA GLU A 198 17.85 2.53 -4.97
C GLU A 198 16.89 1.57 -4.25
N VAL A 199 17.38 0.78 -3.30
CA VAL A 199 16.56 -0.11 -2.45
C VAL A 199 15.56 0.70 -1.61
N LEU A 200 16.02 1.76 -0.94
CA LEU A 200 15.18 2.61 -0.11
C LEU A 200 14.15 3.39 -0.93
N GLN A 201 14.51 3.83 -2.13
CA GLN A 201 13.60 4.53 -3.07
C GLN A 201 12.52 3.58 -3.55
N LYS A 202 12.88 2.34 -3.94
CA LYS A 202 11.90 1.31 -4.30
C LYS A 202 10.93 1.04 -3.15
N HIS A 203 11.45 0.89 -1.94
CA HIS A 203 10.61 0.67 -0.75
C HIS A 203 9.71 1.88 -0.46
N PHE A 204 10.22 3.11 -0.56
CA PHE A 204 9.46 4.35 -0.36
C PHE A 204 8.33 4.52 -1.38
N ASN A 205 8.57 4.13 -2.64
CA ASN A 205 7.56 4.18 -3.70
C ASN A 205 6.39 3.21 -3.45
N VAL A 206 6.66 2.05 -2.82
CA VAL A 206 5.63 1.08 -2.43
C VAL A 206 4.87 1.56 -1.20
N SER A 207 5.57 2.06 -0.17
CA SER A 207 4.94 2.51 1.05
C SER A 207 5.76 3.58 1.77
N LYS A 208 5.10 4.66 2.17
CA LYS A 208 5.64 5.67 3.09
C LYS A 208 5.49 5.27 4.56
N ASN A 209 5.22 3.99 4.86
CA ASN A 209 5.05 3.50 6.22
C ASN A 209 6.39 3.15 6.86
N LEU A 210 6.70 3.79 7.98
CA LEU A 210 7.92 3.57 8.75
C LEU A 210 7.97 2.19 9.41
N ARG A 211 6.83 1.53 9.63
CA ARG A 211 6.80 0.14 10.09
C ARG A 211 7.42 -0.81 9.06
N SER A 212 7.16 -0.59 7.78
CA SER A 212 7.76 -1.38 6.70
C SER A 212 9.27 -1.15 6.62
N LEU A 213 9.71 0.11 6.80
CA LEU A 213 11.14 0.43 6.94
C LEU A 213 11.76 -0.34 8.13
N HIS A 214 11.11 -0.33 9.30
CA HIS A 214 11.63 -1.05 10.46
C HIS A 214 11.71 -2.57 10.22
N MET A 215 10.80 -3.14 9.45
CA MET A 215 10.87 -4.56 9.06
C MET A 215 12.09 -4.82 8.19
N LEU A 216 12.30 -4.01 7.15
CA LEU A 216 13.49 -4.09 6.28
C LEU A 216 14.79 -3.98 7.10
N LEU A 217 14.87 -2.98 7.98
CA LEU A 217 16.05 -2.76 8.82
C LEU A 217 16.29 -3.92 9.78
N ARG A 218 15.23 -4.49 10.39
CA ARG A 218 15.37 -5.66 11.27
C ARG A 218 15.91 -6.87 10.52
N LEU A 219 15.43 -7.13 9.30
CA LEU A 219 15.94 -8.24 8.49
C LEU A 219 17.41 -8.04 8.12
N ALA A 220 17.82 -6.83 7.78
CA ALA A 220 19.24 -6.51 7.52
C ALA A 220 20.10 -6.63 8.79
N LEU A 221 19.60 -6.16 9.94
CA LEU A 221 20.31 -6.23 11.23
C LEU A 221 20.52 -7.68 11.70
N ASN A 222 19.62 -8.61 11.37
CA ASN A 222 19.75 -10.02 11.73
C ASN A 222 20.99 -10.70 11.09
N ARG A 223 21.62 -10.08 10.09
CA ARG A 223 22.84 -10.58 9.45
C ARG A 223 24.12 -10.11 10.12
N ILE A 224 24.03 -9.14 11.04
CA ILE A 224 25.18 -8.65 11.78
C ILE A 224 25.61 -9.72 12.80
N THR A 225 26.87 -10.12 12.73
CA THR A 225 27.48 -11.15 13.57
C THR A 225 28.79 -10.62 14.18
N PRO A 226 29.37 -11.27 15.20
CA PRO A 226 30.68 -10.86 15.72
C PRO A 226 31.79 -10.84 14.65
N SER A 227 31.70 -11.71 13.64
CA SER A 227 32.59 -11.73 12.47
C SER A 227 32.33 -10.60 11.46
N GLN A 228 31.11 -10.06 11.42
CA GLN A 228 30.73 -8.94 10.55
C GLN A 228 29.90 -7.93 11.36
N PRO A 229 30.56 -7.02 12.10
CA PRO A 229 29.91 -6.17 13.10
C PRO A 229 29.15 -4.97 12.49
N PHE A 230 29.33 -4.71 11.20
CA PHE A 230 28.70 -3.58 10.50
C PHE A 230 27.84 -4.07 9.34
N MET A 231 26.68 -3.42 9.17
CA MET A 231 25.80 -3.63 8.03
C MET A 231 26.46 -3.19 6.73
N THR A 232 26.18 -3.92 5.65
CA THR A 232 26.63 -3.63 4.29
C THR A 232 25.44 -3.38 3.36
N ALA A 233 25.71 -2.85 2.16
CA ALA A 233 24.68 -2.67 1.14
C ALA A 233 24.07 -3.99 0.66
N ALA A 234 24.85 -5.08 0.67
CA ALA A 234 24.38 -6.42 0.34
C ALA A 234 23.29 -6.89 1.33
N ASP A 235 23.49 -6.64 2.63
CA ASP A 235 22.52 -7.03 3.67
C ASP A 235 21.15 -6.37 3.45
N LEU A 236 21.13 -5.09 3.07
CA LEU A 236 19.89 -4.37 2.75
C LEU A 236 19.26 -4.86 1.45
N THR A 237 20.08 -5.16 0.44
CA THR A 237 19.60 -5.67 -0.83
C THR A 237 18.93 -7.04 -0.65
N GLU A 238 19.55 -7.95 0.10
CA GLU A 238 18.98 -9.25 0.43
C GLU A 238 17.74 -9.14 1.32
N ALA A 239 17.76 -8.27 2.32
CA ALA A 239 16.58 -8.01 3.15
C ALA A 239 15.40 -7.50 2.31
N ASN A 240 15.67 -6.63 1.34
CA ASN A 240 14.65 -6.13 0.42
C ASN A 240 14.11 -7.23 -0.50
N GLN A 241 14.97 -8.14 -0.95
CA GLN A 241 14.53 -9.32 -1.72
C GLN A 241 13.58 -10.19 -0.88
N GLN A 242 13.88 -10.42 0.40
CA GLN A 242 13.00 -11.18 1.31
C GLN A 242 11.65 -10.49 1.54
N CYS A 243 11.64 -9.15 1.67
CA CYS A 243 10.40 -8.38 1.80
C CYS A 243 9.54 -8.41 0.52
N SER A 244 10.16 -8.60 -0.65
CA SER A 244 9.52 -8.48 -1.96
C SER A 244 9.14 -9.82 -2.60
N VAL A 245 9.23 -10.92 -1.86
CA VAL A 245 8.97 -12.25 -2.44
C VAL A 245 7.48 -12.44 -2.71
N ASP A 246 7.16 -12.85 -3.94
CA ASP A 246 5.81 -13.28 -4.29
C ASP A 246 5.52 -14.66 -3.65
N SER A 247 4.63 -14.65 -2.66
CA SER A 247 4.24 -15.85 -1.92
C SER A 247 3.57 -16.89 -2.81
N LYS A 248 2.75 -16.48 -3.79
CA LYS A 248 2.10 -17.41 -4.72
C LYS A 248 3.13 -18.07 -5.64
N ALA A 249 4.08 -17.29 -6.17
CA ALA A 249 5.15 -17.85 -6.99
C ALA A 249 6.00 -18.87 -6.21
N ASN A 250 6.22 -18.67 -4.91
CA ASN A 250 6.91 -19.64 -4.06
C ASN A 250 6.10 -20.93 -3.87
N ILE A 251 4.79 -20.84 -3.66
CA ILE A 251 3.92 -22.02 -3.55
C ILE A 251 3.98 -22.82 -4.84
N VAL A 252 3.89 -22.16 -6.01
CA VAL A 252 3.95 -22.82 -7.32
C VAL A 252 5.27 -23.57 -7.52
N ARG A 253 6.40 -23.07 -7.01
CA ARG A 253 7.69 -23.78 -7.08
C ARG A 253 7.71 -25.11 -6.31
N GLY A 254 6.85 -25.28 -5.31
CA GLY A 254 6.78 -26.49 -4.49
C GLY A 254 5.79 -27.53 -5.01
N LEU A 255 5.06 -27.25 -6.09
CA LEU A 255 4.08 -28.18 -6.67
C LEU A 255 4.76 -29.34 -7.38
N SER A 256 4.05 -30.46 -7.53
CA SER A 256 4.49 -31.57 -8.38
C SER A 256 4.39 -31.23 -9.87
N VAL A 257 5.10 -31.97 -10.72
CA VAL A 257 5.04 -31.80 -12.18
C VAL A 257 3.61 -31.99 -12.72
N LEU A 258 2.83 -32.91 -12.14
CA LEU A 258 1.43 -33.13 -12.52
C LEU A 258 0.59 -31.88 -12.26
N GLU A 259 0.71 -31.28 -11.08
CA GLU A 259 -0.02 -30.06 -10.71
C GLU A 259 0.39 -28.87 -11.58
N ILE A 260 1.68 -28.76 -11.90
CA ILE A 260 2.17 -27.76 -12.85
C ILE A 260 1.53 -27.97 -14.23
N CYS A 261 1.41 -29.21 -14.71
CA CYS A 261 0.73 -29.51 -15.97
C CYS A 261 -0.74 -29.10 -15.94
N LEU A 262 -1.43 -29.30 -14.81
CA LEU A 262 -2.81 -28.85 -14.64
C LEU A 262 -2.92 -27.32 -14.65
N ILE A 263 -1.99 -26.60 -14.00
CA ILE A 263 -1.95 -25.13 -14.07
C ILE A 263 -1.73 -24.65 -15.50
N ILE A 264 -0.85 -25.32 -16.27
CA ILE A 264 -0.63 -24.99 -17.68
C ILE A 264 -1.90 -25.25 -18.52
N ALA A 265 -2.60 -26.37 -18.30
CA ALA A 265 -3.89 -26.64 -18.92
C ALA A 265 -4.92 -25.53 -18.59
N MET A 266 -5.01 -25.13 -17.33
CA MET A 266 -5.90 -24.03 -16.89
C MET A 266 -5.52 -22.70 -17.54
N LYS A 267 -4.23 -22.39 -17.63
CA LYS A 267 -3.72 -21.22 -18.37
C LYS A 267 -4.17 -21.25 -19.83
N HIS A 268 -4.01 -22.38 -20.52
CA HIS A 268 -4.45 -22.49 -21.91
C HIS A 268 -5.96 -22.34 -22.05
N LEU A 269 -6.76 -22.88 -21.14
CA LEU A 269 -8.20 -22.67 -21.13
C LEU A 269 -8.55 -21.19 -20.91
N ASN A 270 -7.85 -20.48 -20.02
CA ASN A 270 -8.02 -19.04 -19.83
C ASN A 270 -7.67 -18.25 -21.09
N ASP A 271 -6.57 -18.61 -21.77
CA ASP A 271 -6.13 -17.95 -23.00
C ASP A 271 -7.12 -18.22 -24.16
N ILE A 272 -7.64 -19.45 -24.28
CA ILE A 272 -8.59 -19.86 -25.36
C ILE A 272 -9.99 -19.30 -25.13
N TYR A 273 -10.48 -19.33 -23.89
CA TYR A 273 -11.85 -18.96 -23.55
C TYR A 273 -11.98 -17.58 -22.91
N GLU A 274 -10.95 -16.74 -23.00
CA GLU A 274 -10.94 -15.34 -22.53
C GLU A 274 -11.35 -15.23 -21.03
N GLU A 275 -10.59 -15.90 -20.15
CA GLU A 275 -10.78 -15.84 -18.68
C GLU A 275 -12.15 -16.37 -18.17
N LYS A 276 -12.88 -17.12 -19.01
CA LYS A 276 -14.09 -17.84 -18.59
C LYS A 276 -13.76 -18.98 -17.61
N PRO A 277 -14.67 -19.28 -16.66
CA PRO A 277 -14.46 -20.35 -15.71
C PRO A 277 -14.44 -21.73 -16.40
N PHE A 278 -13.72 -22.66 -15.81
CA PHE A 278 -13.57 -24.03 -16.29
C PHE A 278 -13.89 -25.03 -15.19
N ASN A 279 -14.25 -26.26 -15.56
CA ASN A 279 -14.42 -27.37 -14.62
C ASN A 279 -13.29 -28.40 -14.76
N PHE A 280 -13.27 -29.42 -13.89
CA PHE A 280 -12.22 -30.45 -13.91
C PHE A 280 -12.18 -31.20 -15.24
N GLN A 281 -13.34 -31.52 -15.84
CA GLN A 281 -13.38 -32.28 -17.08
C GLN A 281 -12.73 -31.52 -18.25
N MET A 282 -12.92 -30.20 -18.33
CA MET A 282 -12.24 -29.36 -19.33
C MET A 282 -10.72 -29.38 -19.16
N VAL A 283 -10.25 -29.21 -17.91
CA VAL A 283 -8.81 -29.25 -17.58
C VAL A 283 -8.22 -30.62 -17.88
N TYR A 284 -8.90 -31.69 -17.49
CA TYR A 284 -8.48 -33.07 -17.76
C TYR A 284 -8.39 -33.35 -19.26
N ASN A 285 -9.37 -32.90 -20.05
CA ASN A 285 -9.34 -33.05 -21.51
C ASN A 285 -8.14 -32.31 -22.13
N GLU A 286 -7.85 -31.09 -21.68
CA GLU A 286 -6.71 -30.32 -22.18
C GLU A 286 -5.36 -30.95 -21.78
N PHE A 287 -5.27 -31.46 -20.54
CA PHE A 287 -4.13 -32.27 -20.09
C PHE A 287 -3.96 -33.55 -20.91
N GLN A 288 -5.05 -34.25 -21.23
CA GLN A 288 -5.02 -35.46 -22.05
C GLN A 288 -4.51 -35.19 -23.47
N LYS A 289 -4.85 -34.04 -24.08
CA LYS A 289 -4.26 -33.63 -25.37
C LYS A 289 -2.74 -33.52 -25.30
N PHE A 290 -2.18 -33.07 -24.18
CA PHE A 290 -0.74 -33.03 -23.98
C PHE A 290 -0.14 -34.44 -23.88
N VAL A 291 -0.75 -35.33 -23.09
CA VAL A 291 -0.27 -36.71 -22.89
C VAL A 291 -0.33 -37.53 -24.19
N GLN A 292 -1.44 -37.45 -24.94
CA GLN A 292 -1.67 -38.26 -26.14
C GLN A 292 -0.78 -37.91 -27.33
N ARG A 293 -0.25 -36.68 -27.37
CA ARG A 293 0.70 -36.24 -28.43
C ARG A 293 2.04 -36.97 -28.35
N ARG A 294 2.34 -37.66 -27.25
CA ARG A 294 3.62 -38.37 -27.04
C ARG A 294 3.34 -39.84 -26.78
N THR A 295 3.75 -40.70 -27.71
CA THR A 295 3.53 -42.16 -27.72
C THR A 295 4.09 -42.88 -26.49
N HIS A 296 5.06 -42.27 -25.78
CA HIS A 296 5.64 -42.76 -24.52
C HIS A 296 5.63 -41.67 -23.44
N SER A 297 4.46 -41.08 -23.18
CA SER A 297 4.32 -40.09 -22.11
C SER A 297 4.41 -40.75 -20.74
N VAL A 298 5.40 -40.35 -19.94
CA VAL A 298 5.51 -40.70 -18.51
C VAL A 298 4.40 -40.07 -17.65
N TYR A 299 3.58 -39.19 -18.23
CA TYR A 299 2.52 -38.46 -17.53
C TYR A 299 1.13 -39.08 -17.69
N ASN A 300 1.03 -40.33 -18.17
CA ASN A 300 -0.24 -41.03 -18.28
C ASN A 300 -0.74 -41.53 -16.92
N PHE A 301 -1.28 -40.61 -16.11
CA PHE A 301 -1.85 -40.90 -14.79
C PHE A 301 -3.35 -41.22 -14.88
N GLU A 302 -3.83 -42.09 -14.00
CA GLU A 302 -5.25 -42.40 -13.88
C GLU A 302 -6.06 -41.16 -13.45
N LYS A 303 -7.30 -41.03 -13.95
CA LYS A 303 -8.20 -39.90 -13.64
C LYS A 303 -8.34 -39.59 -12.14
N PRO A 304 -8.44 -40.56 -11.21
CA PRO A 304 -8.51 -40.28 -9.78
C PRO A 304 -7.24 -39.61 -9.21
N VAL A 305 -6.06 -39.94 -9.75
CA VAL A 305 -4.78 -39.30 -9.34
C VAL A 305 -4.77 -37.84 -9.80
N VAL A 306 -5.22 -37.58 -11.02
CA VAL A 306 -5.34 -36.22 -11.56
C VAL A 306 -6.38 -35.39 -10.80
N MET A 307 -7.50 -36.01 -10.41
CA MET A 307 -8.51 -35.37 -9.56
C MET A 307 -7.94 -35.01 -8.18
N LYS A 308 -7.16 -35.89 -7.56
CA LYS A 308 -6.49 -35.61 -6.29
C LYS A 308 -5.53 -34.42 -6.40
N ALA A 309 -4.78 -34.31 -7.49
CA ALA A 309 -3.91 -33.16 -7.76
C ALA A 309 -4.72 -31.87 -7.95
N PHE A 310 -5.86 -31.93 -8.64
CA PHE A 310 -6.77 -30.80 -8.80
C PHE A 310 -7.38 -30.34 -7.46
N GLU A 311 -7.81 -31.27 -6.61
CA GLU A 311 -8.30 -30.96 -5.26
C GLU A 311 -7.21 -30.35 -4.37
N HIS A 312 -5.95 -30.80 -4.52
CA HIS A 312 -4.83 -30.20 -3.80
C HIS A 312 -4.57 -28.74 -4.24
N LEU A 313 -4.65 -28.44 -5.54
CA LEU A 313 -4.57 -27.05 -6.05
C LEU A 313 -5.68 -26.15 -5.46
N GLN A 314 -6.88 -26.71 -5.26
CA GLN A 314 -7.97 -26.01 -4.58
C GLN A 314 -7.68 -25.80 -3.09
N GLN A 315 -7.12 -26.80 -2.41
CA GLN A 315 -6.72 -26.71 -1.00
C GLN A 315 -5.65 -25.64 -0.78
N LEU A 316 -4.76 -25.42 -1.75
CA LEU A 316 -3.74 -24.36 -1.73
C LEU A 316 -4.28 -22.98 -2.15
N GLU A 317 -5.58 -22.85 -2.41
CA GLU A 317 -6.23 -21.62 -2.90
C GLU A 317 -5.57 -21.05 -4.19
N LEU A 318 -5.00 -21.93 -5.02
CA LEU A 318 -4.51 -21.56 -6.35
C LEU A 318 -5.65 -21.56 -7.38
N ILE A 319 -6.71 -22.30 -7.11
CA ILE A 319 -7.99 -22.26 -7.80
C ILE A 319 -9.12 -22.08 -6.80
N ARG A 320 -10.20 -21.40 -7.20
CA ARG A 320 -11.38 -21.24 -6.35
C ARG A 320 -12.68 -21.57 -7.09
N PRO A 321 -13.70 -22.10 -6.40
CA PRO A 321 -15.03 -22.22 -6.96
C PRO A 321 -15.70 -20.85 -7.11
N LEU A 322 -16.51 -20.65 -8.15
CA LEU A 322 -17.28 -19.42 -8.35
C LEU A 322 -18.52 -19.39 -7.45
N GLU A 323 -19.14 -20.55 -7.25
CA GLU A 323 -20.30 -20.71 -6.38
C GLU A 323 -19.90 -21.40 -5.08
N ARG A 324 -20.48 -20.95 -3.96
CA ARG A 324 -20.37 -21.69 -2.69
C ARG A 324 -21.03 -23.04 -2.92
N THR A 325 -20.24 -24.11 -2.80
CA THR A 325 -20.64 -25.51 -2.99
C THR A 325 -22.08 -25.75 -2.54
N SER A 326 -22.98 -25.99 -3.50
CA SER A 326 -24.24 -26.64 -3.18
C SER A 326 -23.92 -28.11 -2.85
N VAL A 327 -24.63 -28.69 -1.89
CA VAL A 327 -24.42 -30.08 -1.44
C VAL A 327 -24.63 -31.09 -2.59
N ASN A 328 -25.22 -30.66 -3.70
CA ASN A 328 -25.68 -31.49 -4.81
C ASN A 328 -24.83 -31.39 -6.10
N ALA A 329 -23.82 -30.53 -6.16
CA ALA A 329 -22.96 -30.44 -7.34
C ALA A 329 -21.89 -31.54 -7.32
N GLN A 330 -21.86 -32.37 -8.37
CA GLN A 330 -20.75 -33.29 -8.59
C GLN A 330 -19.45 -32.50 -8.75
N ARG A 331 -18.43 -32.84 -7.95
CA ARG A 331 -17.17 -32.08 -7.83
C ARG A 331 -16.47 -31.84 -9.18
N GLU A 332 -16.56 -32.79 -10.11
CA GLU A 332 -15.92 -32.71 -11.42
C GLU A 332 -16.51 -31.62 -12.34
N TYR A 333 -17.77 -31.23 -12.12
CA TYR A 333 -18.49 -30.26 -12.95
C TYR A 333 -18.60 -28.88 -12.30
N GLN A 334 -18.02 -28.71 -11.10
CA GLN A 334 -17.98 -27.42 -10.44
C GLN A 334 -17.12 -26.43 -11.23
N LEU A 335 -17.66 -25.23 -11.46
CA LEU A 335 -16.94 -24.16 -12.14
C LEU A 335 -15.93 -23.50 -11.21
N MET A 336 -14.69 -23.45 -11.68
CA MET A 336 -13.52 -22.97 -10.96
C MET A 336 -12.86 -21.80 -11.73
N LYS A 337 -12.10 -20.99 -10.99
CA LYS A 337 -11.28 -19.91 -11.53
C LYS A 337 -9.85 -20.03 -11.02
N LEU A 338 -8.88 -19.88 -11.93
CA LEU A 338 -7.45 -19.77 -11.60
C LEU A 338 -7.15 -18.45 -10.89
N LEU A 339 -6.36 -18.50 -9.83
CA LEU A 339 -5.94 -17.34 -9.02
C LEU A 339 -4.47 -16.98 -9.21
N LEU A 340 -3.89 -17.40 -10.33
CA LEU A 340 -2.53 -17.10 -10.75
C LEU A 340 -2.57 -16.28 -12.03
N ASP A 341 -1.74 -15.24 -12.08
CA ASP A 341 -1.51 -14.50 -13.32
C ASP A 341 -0.53 -15.23 -14.24
N ASN A 342 -0.67 -15.01 -15.55
CA ASN A 342 0.20 -15.59 -16.57
C ASN A 342 1.68 -15.28 -16.32
N THR A 343 1.99 -14.07 -15.84
CA THR A 343 3.39 -13.72 -15.50
C THR A 343 3.91 -14.52 -14.31
N GLN A 344 3.07 -14.80 -13.32
CA GLN A 344 3.44 -15.60 -12.15
C GLN A 344 3.73 -17.04 -12.53
N ILE A 345 2.89 -17.63 -13.40
CA ILE A 345 3.07 -19.00 -13.91
C ILE A 345 4.39 -19.11 -14.68
N MET A 346 4.63 -18.22 -15.65
CA MET A 346 5.84 -18.27 -16.47
C MET A 346 7.11 -18.02 -15.63
N ASN A 347 7.08 -17.07 -14.70
CA ASN A 347 8.20 -16.81 -13.79
C ASN A 347 8.48 -17.97 -12.85
N ALA A 348 7.43 -18.67 -12.38
CA ALA A 348 7.58 -19.85 -11.54
C ALA A 348 8.18 -21.02 -12.34
N LEU A 349 7.72 -21.27 -13.57
CA LEU A 349 8.23 -22.31 -14.46
C LEU A 349 9.71 -22.14 -14.83
N GLN A 350 10.16 -20.90 -15.02
CA GLN A 350 11.58 -20.59 -15.26
C GLN A 350 12.46 -20.97 -14.06
N LYS A 351 11.94 -20.80 -12.84
CA LYS A 351 12.66 -21.05 -11.58
C LYS A 351 12.36 -22.42 -10.96
N TYR A 352 11.55 -23.25 -11.63
CA TYR A 352 11.14 -24.56 -11.14
C TYR A 352 12.30 -25.56 -11.25
N PRO A 353 12.68 -26.25 -10.16
CA PRO A 353 13.80 -27.18 -10.17
C PRO A 353 13.50 -28.39 -11.07
N ASN A 354 14.43 -28.75 -11.95
CA ASN A 354 14.31 -29.90 -12.86
C ASN A 354 13.01 -29.96 -13.68
N CYS A 355 12.50 -28.80 -14.11
CA CYS A 355 11.31 -28.73 -14.96
C CYS A 355 11.54 -29.51 -16.28
N PRO A 356 10.74 -30.55 -16.58
CA PRO A 356 10.87 -31.29 -17.83
C PRO A 356 10.72 -30.37 -19.05
N THR A 357 11.58 -30.57 -20.05
CA THR A 357 11.68 -29.67 -21.20
C THR A 357 10.40 -29.62 -22.02
N ASP A 358 9.71 -30.74 -22.13
CA ASP A 358 8.41 -30.89 -22.79
C ASP A 358 7.29 -30.10 -22.10
N VAL A 359 7.24 -30.11 -20.76
CA VAL A 359 6.30 -29.29 -19.98
C VAL A 359 6.56 -27.80 -20.22
N ARG A 360 7.85 -27.39 -20.23
CA ARG A 360 8.23 -26.00 -20.52
C ARG A 360 7.84 -25.57 -21.93
N GLN A 361 8.09 -26.41 -22.93
CA GLN A 361 7.69 -26.16 -24.32
C GLN A 361 6.17 -26.05 -24.44
N TRP A 362 5.44 -26.93 -23.76
CA TRP A 362 3.99 -26.89 -23.77
C TRP A 362 3.45 -25.58 -23.18
N ALA A 363 4.00 -25.10 -22.07
CA ALA A 363 3.60 -23.83 -21.45
C ALA A 363 3.83 -22.59 -22.34
N THR A 364 4.87 -22.61 -23.17
CA THR A 364 5.24 -21.46 -24.01
C THR A 364 4.46 -21.38 -25.32
N SER A 365 3.91 -22.49 -25.80
CA SER A 365 3.26 -22.44 -27.11
C SER A 365 1.80 -22.09 -26.91
N SER A 366 1.56 -20.79 -26.80
CA SER A 366 0.25 -20.29 -26.41
C SER A 366 -0.84 -20.55 -27.46
N LEU A 367 -0.53 -20.77 -28.75
CA LEU A 367 -1.58 -20.72 -29.78
C LEU A 367 -1.28 -21.38 -31.14
N ASN A 368 -0.18 -22.09 -31.35
CA ASN A 368 0.16 -22.64 -32.69
C ASN A 368 -0.23 -24.12 -32.87
N TRP A 369 -1.41 -24.54 -32.42
CA TRP A 369 -1.82 -25.96 -32.53
C TRP A 369 -3.31 -26.20 -32.78
N LEU A 370 -3.98 -25.27 -33.48
CA LEU A 370 -5.18 -25.63 -34.23
C LEU A 370 -4.79 -26.34 -35.52
#